data_AF-A0A1G3M6P1-F1
#
_entry.id   AF-A0A1G3M6P1-F1
#
_cell.length_a   1.000
_cell.length_b   1.000
_cell.length_c   1.000
_cell.angle_alpha   90.00
_cell.angle_beta   90.00
_cell.angle_gamma   90.00
#
_symmetry.space_group_name_H-M   'P 1'
#
loop_
_entity.id
_entity.type
_entity.pdbx_description
1 polymer ?
#
loop_
_entity_poly.entity_id
_entity_poly.type
_entity_poly.pdbx_seq_one_letter_code
_entity_poly.pdbx_strand_id
1 'polypeptide(L)'
;MATEQKILDMTYEAGEDLSSDQYRFVMLGSDGKVRRPDSVTEVAHGVLQNAPDASGKAAVVRIIGISKVQAGGAVALGDFVVAEYVGAADAGKGIASAAAYNHARGICVEAASAEDDLAGVLLLDPDEKKHQISVALPALTANTSVYCGVMAIQRAIKITAISICVVTVPVDSDGTVVMAVENYDASGSALDNLLSAATADLEGLTANTPSDLALTATAADLLLADADFIRVRMTNDSAAIDTAMAGGVLTVEFEIIP
;
A
#
# COMPACT_ATOMS: atom_id res chain seq x y z
N MET A 1 34.07 13.63 3.60
CA MET A 1 34.30 12.41 4.39
C MET A 1 33.01 11.60 4.33
N ALA A 2 33.07 10.33 3.93
CA ALA A 2 31.89 9.47 3.93
C ALA A 2 31.71 8.91 5.35
N THR A 3 30.48 8.96 5.87
CA THR A 3 30.10 8.41 7.19
C THR A 3 29.22 7.18 6.96
N GLU A 4 29.55 6.06 7.61
CA GLU A 4 28.79 4.80 7.56
C GLU A 4 28.08 4.58 8.91
N GLN A 5 26.79 4.23 8.88
CA GLN A 5 26.00 3.82 10.04
C GLN A 5 25.56 2.37 9.82
N LYS A 6 26.12 1.44 10.59
CA LYS A 6 25.89 -0.02 10.42
C LYS A 6 24.61 -0.51 11.08
N ILE A 7 24.23 0.12 12.19
CA ILE A 7 23.05 -0.15 13.01
C ILE A 7 22.57 1.21 13.50
N LEU A 8 21.26 1.44 13.50
CA LEU A 8 20.67 2.68 13.97
C LEU A 8 19.74 2.41 15.17
N ASP A 9 20.20 2.87 16.33
CA ASP A 9 19.41 2.93 17.55
C ASP A 9 19.11 4.42 17.84
N MET A 10 17.84 4.78 17.97
CA MET A 10 17.39 6.14 18.26
C MET A 10 16.71 6.20 19.63
N THR A 11 16.93 7.31 20.34
CA THR A 11 16.33 7.54 21.65
C THR A 11 15.09 8.42 21.54
N TYR A 12 14.02 7.98 22.18
CA TYR A 12 12.74 8.67 22.29
C TYR A 12 12.30 8.73 23.76
N GLU A 13 11.19 9.43 24.02
CA GLU A 13 10.56 9.42 25.33
C GLU A 13 9.51 8.31 25.41
N ALA A 14 9.46 7.55 26.51
CA ALA A 14 8.40 6.57 26.76
C ALA A 14 7.07 7.27 27.06
N GLY A 15 5.99 6.81 26.44
CA GLY A 15 4.61 7.26 26.67
C GLY A 15 3.94 6.59 27.87
N GLU A 16 4.41 5.40 28.25
CA GLU A 16 3.85 4.55 29.30
C GLU A 16 4.95 3.74 30.01
N ASP A 17 4.58 2.90 30.99
CA ASP A 17 5.50 1.93 31.59
C ASP A 17 5.74 0.77 30.61
N LEU A 18 6.98 0.61 30.15
CA LEU A 18 7.44 -0.41 29.20
C LEU A 18 8.48 -1.34 29.83
N SER A 19 8.50 -1.44 31.17
CA SER A 19 9.47 -2.26 31.91
C SER A 19 9.45 -3.74 31.54
N SER A 20 8.31 -4.24 31.08
CA SER A 20 8.12 -5.62 30.60
C SER A 20 8.29 -5.80 29.10
N ASP A 21 8.57 -4.73 28.35
CA ASP A 21 8.45 -4.71 26.89
C ASP A 21 9.80 -4.63 26.16
N GLN A 22 10.89 -4.95 26.87
CA GLN A 22 12.20 -5.07 26.23
C GLN A 22 12.14 -6.15 25.13
N TYR A 23 12.69 -5.85 23.96
CA TYR A 23 12.64 -6.71 22.77
C TYR A 23 11.24 -6.91 22.19
N ARG A 24 10.32 -5.96 22.41
CA ARG A 24 9.04 -5.90 21.71
C ARG A 24 9.04 -4.80 20.65
N PHE A 25 8.20 -4.99 19.64
CA PHE A 25 7.86 -3.96 18.68
C PHE A 25 7.11 -2.83 19.38
N VAL A 26 7.52 -1.60 19.08
CA VAL A 26 6.93 -0.39 19.64
C VAL A 26 6.54 0.60 18.56
N MET A 27 5.59 1.47 18.88
CA MET A 27 5.02 2.46 17.99
C MET A 27 5.44 3.84 18.45
N LEU A 28 5.52 4.76 17.49
CA LEU A 28 5.70 6.18 17.79
C LEU A 28 4.33 6.86 17.75
N GLY A 29 3.88 7.36 18.90
CA GLY A 29 2.65 8.13 19.02
C GLY A 29 2.74 9.47 18.29
N SER A 30 1.60 10.09 18.03
CA SER A 30 1.53 11.43 17.42
C SER A 30 2.14 12.52 18.31
N ASP A 31 2.31 12.24 19.61
CA ASP A 31 3.01 13.07 20.59
C ASP A 31 4.54 12.87 20.57
N GLY A 32 5.05 12.00 19.68
CA GLY A 32 6.47 11.69 19.56
C GLY A 32 6.99 10.72 20.63
N LYS A 33 6.10 10.06 21.37
CA LYS A 33 6.45 9.14 22.44
C LYS A 33 6.31 7.68 22.03
N VAL A 34 7.15 6.83 22.59
CA VAL A 34 7.15 5.38 22.35
C VAL A 34 6.07 4.73 23.19
N ARG A 35 5.22 3.92 22.55
CA ARG A 35 4.13 3.18 23.19
C ARG A 35 4.01 1.76 22.63
N ARG A 36 3.22 0.94 23.28
CA ARG A 36 2.75 -0.35 22.78
C ARG A 36 1.83 -0.17 21.56
N PRO A 37 1.71 -1.22 20.72
CA PRO A 37 0.61 -1.27 19.75
C PRO A 37 -0.75 -1.24 20.43
N ASP A 38 -1.71 -0.60 19.77
CA ASP A 38 -3.13 -0.57 20.12
C ASP A 38 -3.98 -1.35 19.09
N SER A 39 -3.39 -1.81 17.99
CA SER A 39 -4.04 -2.72 17.03
C SER A 39 -3.04 -3.49 16.19
N VAL A 40 -3.48 -4.60 15.59
CA VAL A 40 -2.70 -5.40 14.62
C VAL A 40 -2.43 -4.67 13.30
N THR A 41 -3.09 -3.54 13.04
CA THR A 41 -2.97 -2.78 11.78
C THR A 41 -1.94 -1.65 11.86
N GLU A 42 -1.35 -1.46 13.04
CA GLU A 42 -0.35 -0.44 13.27
C GLU A 42 1.01 -0.83 12.72
N VAL A 43 1.74 0.21 12.34
CA VAL A 43 3.08 0.13 11.78
C VAL A 43 4.06 0.28 12.93
N ALA A 44 4.77 -0.80 13.30
CA ALA A 44 5.82 -0.65 14.33
C ALA A 44 6.93 0.27 13.81
N HIS A 45 7.45 1.10 14.71
CA HIS A 45 8.55 2.02 14.46
C HIS A 45 9.90 1.31 14.54
N GLY A 46 9.99 0.30 15.41
CA GLY A 46 11.19 -0.50 15.62
C GLY A 46 11.05 -1.39 16.84
N VAL A 47 12.19 -1.85 17.36
CA VAL A 47 12.24 -2.78 18.50
C VAL A 47 12.90 -2.12 19.70
N LEU A 48 12.22 -2.15 20.84
CA LEU A 48 12.73 -1.58 22.09
C LEU A 48 13.95 -2.37 22.61
N GLN A 49 15.06 -1.67 22.88
CA GLN A 49 16.32 -2.26 23.33
C GLN A 49 16.49 -2.26 24.85
N ASN A 50 15.79 -1.36 25.55
CA ASN A 50 15.83 -1.22 27.01
C ASN A 50 14.44 -1.45 27.63
N ALA A 51 14.32 -1.19 28.93
CA ALA A 51 13.08 -1.39 29.69
C ALA A 51 12.77 -0.12 30.52
N PRO A 52 12.24 0.95 29.90
CA PRO A 52 11.87 2.16 30.63
C PRO A 52 10.66 1.87 31.53
N ASP A 53 10.79 2.19 32.82
CA ASP A 53 9.84 1.84 33.88
C ASP A 53 8.71 2.84 34.10
N ALA A 54 8.67 3.93 33.31
CA ALA A 54 7.65 4.95 33.39
C ALA A 54 7.63 5.82 32.13
N SER A 55 6.53 6.55 31.95
CA SER A 55 6.46 7.66 30.99
C SER A 55 7.54 8.72 31.31
N GLY A 56 8.07 9.38 30.27
CA GLY A 56 9.12 10.39 30.42
C GLY A 56 10.54 9.83 30.45
N LYS A 57 10.70 8.50 30.50
CA LYS A 57 12.01 7.84 30.49
C LYS A 57 12.54 7.67 29.07
N ALA A 58 13.85 7.56 28.93
CA ALA A 58 14.48 7.31 27.63
C ALA A 58 14.16 5.89 27.14
N ALA A 59 13.49 5.77 25.99
CA ALA A 59 13.26 4.54 25.26
C ALA A 59 14.25 4.45 24.09
N VAL A 60 15.07 3.41 24.06
CA VAL A 60 16.04 3.17 22.98
C VAL A 60 15.42 2.20 22.00
N VAL A 61 15.19 2.64 20.76
CA VAL A 61 14.52 1.86 19.72
C VAL A 61 15.50 1.58 18.58
N ARG A 62 15.68 0.29 18.25
CA ARG A 62 16.40 -0.13 17.05
C ARG A 62 15.49 -0.04 15.85
N ILE A 63 15.93 0.66 14.80
CA ILE A 63 15.16 0.91 13.59
C ILE A 63 15.80 0.23 12.38
N ILE A 64 17.14 0.11 12.36
CA ILE A 64 17.86 -0.54 11.27
C ILE A 64 18.83 -1.57 11.85
N GLY A 65 18.87 -2.75 11.22
CA GLY A 65 19.77 -3.85 11.56
C GLY A 65 19.02 -5.05 12.14
N ILE A 66 19.77 -5.97 12.75
CA ILE A 66 19.20 -7.16 13.39
C ILE A 66 18.93 -6.85 14.87
N SER A 67 17.75 -7.22 15.36
CA SER A 67 17.35 -7.09 16.76
C SER A 67 16.80 -8.39 17.30
N LYS A 68 16.77 -8.51 18.63
CA LYS A 68 16.02 -9.60 19.29
C LYS A 68 14.57 -9.18 19.40
N VAL A 69 13.65 -10.08 19.10
CA VAL A 69 12.21 -9.87 19.24
C VAL A 69 11.64 -11.01 20.07
N GLN A 70 10.88 -10.69 21.12
CA GLN A 70 10.11 -11.66 21.89
C GLN A 70 8.96 -12.20 21.04
N ALA A 71 8.91 -13.50 20.82
CA ALA A 71 7.94 -14.11 19.94
C ALA A 71 6.56 -14.31 20.62
N GLY A 72 5.48 -14.11 19.88
CA GLY A 72 4.11 -14.45 20.29
C GLY A 72 3.74 -15.92 20.07
N GLY A 73 4.65 -16.68 19.46
CA GLY A 73 4.49 -18.08 19.12
C GLY A 73 5.71 -18.56 18.32
N ALA A 74 5.59 -19.72 17.66
CA ALA A 74 6.67 -20.19 16.78
C ALA A 74 6.85 -19.26 15.58
N VAL A 75 8.09 -18.84 15.32
CA VAL A 75 8.49 -18.03 14.16
C VAL A 75 9.68 -18.70 13.49
N ALA A 76 9.52 -19.09 12.23
CA ALA A 76 10.53 -19.82 11.49
C ALA A 76 11.48 -18.89 10.72
N LEU A 77 12.64 -19.42 10.33
CA LEU A 77 13.60 -18.70 9.49
C LEU A 77 12.97 -18.29 8.17
N GLY A 78 13.13 -17.01 7.81
CA GLY A 78 12.58 -16.44 6.59
C GLY A 78 11.15 -15.92 6.72
N ASP A 79 10.46 -16.15 7.84
CA ASP A 79 9.13 -15.61 8.08
C ASP A 79 9.20 -14.08 8.17
N PHE A 80 8.25 -13.41 7.52
CA PHE A 80 7.99 -12.00 7.77
C PHE A 80 7.34 -11.86 9.15
N VAL A 81 7.88 -10.97 9.98
CA VAL A 81 7.43 -10.79 11.36
C VAL A 81 6.62 -9.51 11.46
N VAL A 82 5.43 -9.60 12.07
CA VAL A 82 4.55 -8.48 12.38
C VAL A 82 4.40 -8.34 13.91
N ALA A 83 4.00 -7.16 14.37
CA ALA A 83 3.66 -6.94 15.77
C ALA A 83 2.29 -7.56 16.08
N GLU A 84 2.23 -8.33 17.16
CA GLU A 84 0.99 -8.88 17.69
C GLU A 84 0.23 -7.85 18.53
N TYR A 85 -1.10 -7.98 18.51
CA TYR A 85 -1.98 -7.32 19.44
C TYR A 85 -3.18 -8.21 19.78
N VAL A 86 -3.10 -8.90 20.92
CA VAL A 86 -4.23 -9.60 21.56
C VAL A 86 -4.71 -8.83 22.80
N GLY A 87 -3.76 -8.25 23.53
CA GLY A 87 -3.98 -7.38 24.69
C GLY A 87 -2.65 -6.85 25.20
N ALA A 88 -2.67 -6.09 26.29
CA ALA A 88 -1.48 -5.40 26.80
C ALA A 88 -0.30 -6.33 27.15
N ALA A 89 -0.56 -7.59 27.52
CA ALA A 89 0.48 -8.57 27.87
C ALA A 89 1.29 -9.04 26.65
N ASP A 90 0.66 -9.08 25.47
CA ASP A 90 1.22 -9.63 24.23
C ASP A 90 1.51 -8.54 23.19
N ALA A 91 1.09 -7.30 23.47
CA ALA A 91 1.28 -6.16 22.60
C ALA A 91 2.76 -6.00 22.24
N GLY A 92 3.06 -6.09 20.94
CA GLY A 92 4.41 -5.90 20.41
C GLY A 92 5.26 -7.16 20.37
N LYS A 93 4.75 -8.33 20.79
CA LYS A 93 5.40 -9.61 20.49
C LYS A 93 5.44 -9.83 18.98
N GLY A 94 6.46 -10.53 18.49
CA GLY A 94 6.63 -10.86 17.08
C GLY A 94 5.92 -12.15 16.71
N ILE A 95 5.04 -12.11 15.72
CA ILE A 95 4.40 -13.31 15.15
C ILE A 95 4.70 -13.42 13.65
N ALA A 96 4.67 -14.64 13.13
CA ALA A 96 4.76 -14.87 11.70
C ALA A 96 3.54 -14.25 10.99
N SER A 97 3.80 -13.47 9.94
CA SER A 97 2.75 -12.85 9.13
C SER A 97 2.03 -13.93 8.33
N ALA A 98 0.78 -14.22 8.69
CA ALA A 98 -0.04 -15.18 7.96
C ALA A 98 -0.53 -14.64 6.61
N ALA A 99 -0.46 -13.32 6.39
CA ALA A 99 -1.03 -12.66 5.22
C ALA A 99 -0.69 -11.13 5.18
N ALA A 100 -0.52 -10.48 6.33
CA ALA A 100 -0.39 -9.01 6.46
C ALA A 100 1.04 -8.48 6.21
N TYR A 101 1.54 -8.58 4.98
CA TYR A 101 2.88 -8.06 4.62
C TYR A 101 3.00 -6.54 4.80
N ASN A 102 1.90 -5.79 4.66
CA ASN A 102 1.84 -4.33 4.78
C ASN A 102 2.24 -3.83 6.18
N HIS A 103 2.26 -4.73 7.18
CA HIS A 103 2.65 -4.43 8.56
C HIS A 103 3.92 -5.18 8.99
N ALA A 104 4.56 -5.92 8.08
CA ALA A 104 5.78 -6.66 8.39
C ALA A 104 6.93 -5.70 8.67
N ARG A 105 7.62 -5.90 9.79
CA ARG A 105 8.72 -5.03 10.25
C ARG A 105 10.06 -5.72 10.31
N GLY A 106 10.11 -6.97 9.88
CA GLY A 106 11.35 -7.65 9.63
C GLY A 106 11.20 -9.05 9.08
N ILE A 107 12.33 -9.67 8.80
CA ILE A 107 12.44 -11.08 8.44
C ILE A 107 13.17 -11.80 9.56
N CYS A 108 12.64 -12.95 9.98
CA CYS A 108 13.28 -13.80 10.98
C CYS A 108 14.58 -14.41 10.41
N VAL A 109 15.69 -14.16 11.09
CA VAL A 109 17.04 -14.68 10.79
C VAL A 109 17.54 -15.65 11.86
N GLU A 110 16.91 -15.69 13.03
CA GLU A 110 17.10 -16.71 14.06
C GLU A 110 15.71 -17.09 14.61
N ALA A 111 15.32 -18.36 14.46
CA ALA A 111 13.96 -18.83 14.78
C ALA A 111 13.66 -18.86 16.29
N ALA A 112 12.38 -18.68 16.62
CA ALA A 112 11.82 -18.92 17.95
C ALA A 112 10.89 -20.14 17.89
N SER A 113 10.95 -21.02 18.90
CA SER A 113 10.23 -22.29 18.88
C SER A 113 8.89 -22.24 19.61
N ALA A 114 8.74 -21.29 20.53
CA ALA A 114 7.55 -21.08 21.34
C ALA A 114 7.31 -19.59 21.61
N GLU A 115 6.18 -19.30 22.23
CA GLU A 115 5.91 -17.98 22.80
C GLU A 115 6.98 -17.61 23.85
N ASP A 116 7.28 -16.32 23.94
CA ASP A 116 8.28 -15.70 24.82
C ASP A 116 9.75 -16.06 24.53
N ASP A 117 10.02 -16.98 23.59
CA ASP A 117 11.36 -17.18 23.05
C ASP A 117 11.84 -15.91 22.30
N LEU A 118 13.17 -15.72 22.24
CA LEU A 118 13.76 -14.62 21.48
C LEU A 118 14.10 -15.08 20.06
N ALA A 119 13.49 -14.43 19.08
CA ALA A 119 13.87 -14.54 17.67
C ALA A 119 14.85 -13.42 17.29
N GLY A 120 15.76 -13.71 16.37
CA GLY A 120 16.56 -12.71 15.69
C GLY A 120 15.81 -12.21 14.46
N VAL A 121 15.57 -10.91 14.37
CA VAL A 121 14.80 -10.30 13.28
C VAL A 121 15.62 -9.21 12.61
N LEU A 122 15.82 -9.34 11.29
CA LEU A 122 16.35 -8.27 10.46
C LEU A 122 15.24 -7.25 10.22
N LEU A 123 15.40 -6.04 10.73
CA LEU A 123 14.42 -4.99 10.55
C LEU A 123 14.39 -4.51 9.10
N LEU A 124 13.18 -4.37 8.59
CA LEU A 124 12.88 -3.86 7.26
C LEU A 124 12.16 -2.53 7.41
N ASP A 125 12.36 -1.66 6.42
CA ASP A 125 11.53 -0.48 6.29
C ASP A 125 10.06 -0.88 6.06
N PRO A 126 9.11 -0.07 6.56
CA PRO A 126 7.70 -0.29 6.32
C PRO A 126 7.43 -0.25 4.82
N ASP A 127 6.85 -1.32 4.26
CA ASP A 127 6.39 -1.31 2.88
C ASP A 127 5.33 -0.22 2.67
N GLU A 128 5.35 0.43 1.51
CA GLU A 128 4.38 1.46 1.17
C GLU A 128 3.00 0.81 1.01
N LYS A 129 2.04 1.19 1.86
CA LYS A 129 0.67 0.62 1.84
C LYS A 129 -0.04 0.81 0.49
N LYS A 130 0.45 1.69 -0.37
CA LYS A 130 -0.15 2.01 -1.66
C LYS A 130 0.92 1.94 -2.75
N HIS A 131 0.62 1.16 -3.77
CA HIS A 131 1.41 1.08 -4.98
C HIS A 131 0.74 1.92 -6.06
N GLN A 132 1.55 2.49 -6.94
CA GLN A 132 1.06 3.31 -8.04
C GLN A 132 1.64 2.81 -9.36
N ILE A 133 0.78 2.72 -10.38
CA ILE A 133 1.19 2.51 -11.77
C ILE A 133 0.63 3.61 -12.64
N SER A 134 1.44 4.11 -13.57
CA SER A 134 1.02 5.11 -14.55
C SER A 134 1.26 4.58 -15.96
N VAL A 135 0.26 4.70 -16.83
CA VAL A 135 0.32 4.28 -18.22
C VAL A 135 -0.07 5.42 -19.15
N ALA A 136 0.61 5.51 -20.29
CA ALA A 136 0.24 6.45 -21.33
C ALA A 136 -1.07 6.01 -21.99
N LEU A 137 -1.99 6.95 -22.21
CA LEU A 137 -3.22 6.70 -22.93
C LEU A 137 -2.96 6.58 -24.43
N PRO A 138 -3.64 5.66 -25.14
CA PRO A 138 -3.45 5.47 -26.57
C PRO A 138 -4.01 6.65 -27.37
N ALA A 139 -3.68 6.70 -28.66
CA ALA A 139 -4.29 7.65 -29.57
C ALA A 139 -5.80 7.39 -29.70
N LEU A 140 -6.58 8.46 -29.80
CA LEU A 140 -7.99 8.36 -30.16
C LEU A 140 -8.08 8.08 -31.65
N THR A 141 -9.09 7.32 -32.05
CA THR A 141 -9.41 7.07 -33.46
C THR A 141 -10.86 7.47 -33.70
N ALA A 142 -11.16 7.93 -34.91
CA ALA A 142 -12.47 8.46 -35.25
C ALA A 142 -13.57 7.40 -35.13
N ASN A 143 -14.69 7.75 -34.50
CA ASN A 143 -15.88 6.90 -34.35
C ASN A 143 -15.59 5.49 -33.80
N THR A 144 -14.66 5.35 -32.87
CA THR A 144 -14.28 4.03 -32.33
C THR A 144 -13.93 4.05 -30.86
N SER A 145 -13.85 2.85 -30.31
CA SER A 145 -13.31 2.59 -28.98
C SER A 145 -11.90 2.01 -29.07
N VAL A 146 -10.96 2.61 -28.35
CA VAL A 146 -9.59 2.13 -28.20
C VAL A 146 -9.39 1.59 -26.79
N TYR A 147 -8.61 0.52 -26.68
CA TYR A 147 -8.40 -0.18 -25.42
C TYR A 147 -6.93 -0.12 -25.02
N CYS A 148 -6.68 0.07 -23.73
CA CYS A 148 -5.36 -0.04 -23.12
C CYS A 148 -5.45 -0.96 -21.90
N GLY A 149 -4.58 -1.97 -21.85
CA GLY A 149 -4.38 -2.78 -20.65
C GLY A 149 -3.38 -2.09 -19.74
N VAL A 150 -3.72 -1.92 -18.46
CA VAL A 150 -2.85 -1.25 -17.49
C VAL A 150 -1.91 -2.26 -16.83
N MET A 151 -2.47 -3.35 -16.31
CA MET A 151 -1.72 -4.41 -15.62
C MET A 151 -2.51 -5.71 -15.57
N ALA A 152 -1.77 -6.83 -15.58
CA ALA A 152 -2.29 -8.13 -15.20
C ALA A 152 -2.08 -8.36 -13.70
N ILE A 153 -3.09 -8.91 -13.03
CA ILE A 153 -3.13 -9.04 -11.58
C ILE A 153 -2.72 -10.47 -11.25
N GLN A 154 -1.60 -10.63 -10.55
CA GLN A 154 -1.07 -11.95 -10.14
C GLN A 154 -1.34 -12.27 -8.66
N ARG A 155 -1.90 -11.31 -7.94
CA ARG A 155 -2.32 -11.38 -6.54
C ARG A 155 -3.49 -10.44 -6.37
N ALA A 156 -4.48 -10.82 -5.57
CA ALA A 156 -5.64 -9.97 -5.36
C ALA A 156 -5.23 -8.56 -4.89
N ILE A 157 -5.84 -7.53 -5.47
CA ILE A 157 -5.57 -6.13 -5.14
C ILE A 157 -6.86 -5.38 -4.84
N LYS A 158 -6.75 -4.29 -4.09
CA LYS A 158 -7.81 -3.33 -3.88
C LYS A 158 -7.43 -2.01 -4.53
N ILE A 159 -8.29 -1.48 -5.40
CA ILE A 159 -8.10 -0.14 -5.97
C ILE A 159 -8.46 0.91 -4.92
N THR A 160 -7.55 1.87 -4.71
CA THR A 160 -7.75 2.96 -3.74
C THR A 160 -7.98 4.30 -4.39
N ALA A 161 -7.42 4.54 -5.58
CA ALA A 161 -7.66 5.75 -6.36
C ALA A 161 -7.35 5.50 -7.83
N ILE A 162 -8.03 6.24 -8.72
CA ILE A 162 -7.69 6.33 -10.14
C ILE A 162 -7.70 7.82 -10.49
N SER A 163 -6.66 8.30 -11.15
CA SER A 163 -6.55 9.69 -11.61
C SER A 163 -6.07 9.76 -13.05
N ILE A 164 -6.48 10.81 -13.75
CA ILE A 164 -6.08 11.10 -15.13
C ILE A 164 -5.41 12.46 -15.21
N CYS A 165 -4.36 12.55 -16.02
CA CYS A 165 -3.67 13.79 -16.32
C CYS A 165 -3.58 13.94 -17.84
N VAL A 166 -4.04 15.07 -18.39
CA VAL A 166 -3.97 15.37 -19.82
C VAL A 166 -3.67 16.86 -19.98
N VAL A 167 -2.80 17.22 -20.92
CA VAL A 167 -2.51 18.63 -21.24
C VAL A 167 -3.67 19.22 -22.04
N THR A 168 -4.15 18.49 -23.04
CA THR A 168 -5.27 18.92 -23.89
C THR A 168 -5.96 17.71 -24.48
N VAL A 169 -7.29 17.67 -24.35
CA VAL A 169 -8.15 16.74 -25.07
C VAL A 169 -8.42 17.33 -26.46
N PRO A 170 -8.23 16.58 -27.56
CA PRO A 170 -8.72 17.02 -28.86
C PRO A 170 -10.23 17.23 -28.76
N VAL A 171 -10.70 18.43 -29.06
CA VAL A 171 -12.13 18.78 -29.02
C VAL A 171 -12.66 19.01 -30.43
N ASP A 172 -13.88 18.59 -30.65
CA ASP A 172 -14.64 18.80 -31.88
C ASP A 172 -16.09 19.15 -31.51
N SER A 173 -16.84 19.81 -32.39
CA SER A 173 -18.23 20.19 -32.11
C SER A 173 -19.20 19.02 -32.15
N ASP A 174 -18.79 17.91 -32.77
CA ASP A 174 -19.69 16.85 -33.23
C ASP A 174 -19.45 15.50 -32.51
N GLY A 175 -18.86 15.53 -31.31
CA GLY A 175 -18.65 14.32 -30.50
C GLY A 175 -18.23 14.61 -29.06
N THR A 176 -18.14 13.56 -28.25
CA THR A 176 -17.65 13.48 -26.89
C THR A 176 -16.52 12.44 -26.78
N VAL A 177 -15.49 12.75 -25.99
CA VAL A 177 -14.45 11.79 -25.62
C VAL A 177 -14.71 11.29 -24.20
N VAL A 178 -15.06 10.01 -24.08
CA VAL A 178 -15.38 9.39 -22.79
C VAL A 178 -14.45 8.23 -22.49
N MET A 179 -14.26 7.94 -21.19
CA MET A 179 -13.41 6.84 -20.72
C MET A 179 -14.13 5.97 -19.70
N ALA A 180 -14.01 4.67 -19.83
CA ALA A 180 -14.37 3.69 -18.80
C ALA A 180 -13.11 3.01 -18.27
N VAL A 181 -13.08 2.71 -16.98
CA VAL A 181 -12.04 1.87 -16.36
C VAL A 181 -12.74 0.65 -15.78
N GLU A 182 -12.35 -0.52 -16.24
CA GLU A 182 -13.07 -1.77 -16.05
C GLU A 182 -12.14 -2.82 -15.45
N ASN A 183 -12.67 -3.61 -14.51
CA ASN A 183 -12.12 -4.91 -14.21
C ASN A 183 -12.55 -5.88 -15.31
N TYR A 184 -11.58 -6.54 -15.95
CA TYR A 184 -11.84 -7.62 -16.88
C TYR A 184 -11.44 -8.95 -16.25
N ASP A 185 -12.45 -9.76 -16.00
CA ASP A 185 -12.25 -11.15 -15.60
C ASP A 185 -12.02 -12.02 -16.85
N ALA A 186 -10.78 -12.48 -17.02
CA ALA A 186 -10.40 -13.33 -18.13
C ALA A 186 -11.07 -14.73 -18.09
N SER A 187 -11.60 -15.14 -16.95
CA SER A 187 -12.22 -16.44 -16.73
C SER A 187 -13.75 -16.43 -16.90
N GLY A 188 -14.42 -15.32 -16.60
CA GLY A 188 -15.88 -15.20 -16.59
C GLY A 188 -16.51 -14.31 -17.67
N SER A 189 -15.71 -13.52 -18.42
CA SER A 189 -16.21 -12.48 -19.36
C SER A 189 -17.08 -11.39 -18.71
N ALA A 190 -17.09 -11.31 -17.37
CA ALA A 190 -17.73 -10.22 -16.65
C ALA A 190 -16.86 -8.96 -16.75
N LEU A 191 -17.52 -7.82 -16.95
CA LEU A 191 -16.91 -6.50 -16.97
C LEU A 191 -17.52 -5.70 -15.84
N ASP A 192 -16.73 -5.42 -14.81
CA ASP A 192 -17.18 -4.61 -13.69
C ASP A 192 -16.59 -3.20 -13.85
N ASN A 193 -17.46 -2.20 -13.77
CA ASN A 193 -17.04 -0.82 -13.89
C ASN A 193 -16.42 -0.36 -12.56
N LEU A 194 -15.19 0.14 -12.61
CA LEU A 194 -14.47 0.62 -11.43
C LEU A 194 -14.84 2.06 -11.06
N LEU A 195 -15.54 2.76 -11.95
CA LEU A 195 -16.00 4.13 -11.76
C LEU A 195 -17.44 4.18 -11.22
N SER A 196 -17.78 5.25 -10.51
CA SER A 196 -19.14 5.52 -10.01
C SER A 196 -20.13 5.83 -11.14
N ALA A 197 -19.65 6.48 -12.21
CA ALA A 197 -20.37 6.63 -13.46
C ALA A 197 -19.85 5.58 -14.47
N ALA A 198 -20.71 5.13 -15.39
CA ALA A 198 -20.32 4.15 -16.41
C ALA A 198 -19.14 4.62 -17.28
N THR A 199 -19.01 5.94 -17.45
CA THR A 199 -17.90 6.59 -18.15
C THR A 199 -17.59 7.95 -17.51
N ALA A 200 -16.33 8.36 -17.54
CA ALA A 200 -15.89 9.71 -17.25
C ALA A 200 -15.79 10.53 -18.55
N ASP A 201 -16.37 11.73 -18.53
CA ASP A 201 -16.22 12.72 -19.60
C ASP A 201 -14.85 13.40 -19.47
N LEU A 202 -14.07 13.40 -20.57
CA LEU A 202 -12.72 13.95 -20.59
C LEU A 202 -12.66 15.39 -21.09
N GLU A 203 -13.73 15.94 -21.67
CA GLU A 203 -13.67 17.23 -22.38
C GLU A 203 -13.39 18.43 -21.46
N GLY A 204 -13.67 18.29 -20.16
CA GLY A 204 -13.34 19.30 -19.16
C GLY A 204 -11.85 19.39 -18.79
N LEU A 205 -11.03 18.42 -19.21
CA LEU A 205 -9.63 18.33 -18.79
C LEU A 205 -8.72 19.15 -19.71
N THR A 206 -8.18 20.24 -19.17
CA THR A 206 -7.41 21.24 -19.93
C THR A 206 -6.06 21.60 -19.32
N ALA A 207 -5.65 20.88 -18.28
CA ALA A 207 -4.42 21.15 -17.55
C ALA A 207 -3.73 19.85 -17.16
N ASN A 208 -2.39 19.87 -17.21
CA ASN A 208 -1.51 18.79 -16.77
C ASN A 208 -1.48 18.66 -15.24
N THR A 209 -2.65 18.53 -14.64
CA THR A 209 -2.88 18.34 -13.21
C THR A 209 -3.71 17.07 -13.06
N PRO A 210 -3.30 16.12 -12.19
CA PRO A 210 -4.08 14.93 -11.93
C PRO A 210 -5.50 15.29 -11.47
N SER A 211 -6.49 14.70 -12.15
CA SER A 211 -7.90 14.79 -11.80
C SER A 211 -8.37 13.42 -11.35
N ASP A 212 -8.86 13.34 -10.11
CA ASP A 212 -9.33 12.08 -9.54
C ASP A 212 -10.65 11.66 -10.18
N LEU A 213 -10.73 10.39 -10.58
CA LEU A 213 -11.95 9.79 -11.08
C LEU A 213 -12.72 9.18 -9.91
N ALA A 214 -14.01 9.49 -9.83
CA ALA A 214 -14.86 8.98 -8.77
C ALA A 214 -15.07 7.48 -8.94
N LEU A 215 -14.53 6.68 -8.01
CA LEU A 215 -14.66 5.23 -7.98
C LEU A 215 -16.07 4.76 -7.60
N THR A 216 -16.45 3.54 -7.99
CA THR A 216 -17.70 2.91 -7.54
C THR A 216 -17.72 2.80 -6.01
N ALA A 217 -18.91 3.00 -5.42
CA ALA A 217 -19.10 3.02 -3.97
C ALA A 217 -19.11 1.61 -3.35
N THR A 218 -19.25 0.56 -4.17
CA THR A 218 -19.30 -0.81 -3.67
C THR A 218 -17.87 -1.32 -3.47
N ALA A 219 -17.47 -1.54 -2.23
CA ALA A 219 -16.13 -2.01 -1.90
C ALA A 219 -15.78 -3.35 -2.57
N ALA A 220 -16.76 -4.17 -2.97
CA ALA A 220 -16.56 -5.43 -3.69
C ALA A 220 -16.08 -5.22 -5.13
N ASP A 221 -16.58 -4.21 -5.82
CA ASP A 221 -16.24 -3.91 -7.22
C ASP A 221 -14.78 -3.43 -7.36
N LEU A 222 -14.19 -2.91 -6.27
CA LEU A 222 -12.80 -2.45 -6.22
C LEU A 222 -11.80 -3.54 -5.84
N LEU A 223 -12.27 -4.77 -5.57
CA LEU A 223 -11.45 -5.94 -5.30
C LEU A 223 -11.27 -6.70 -6.60
N LEU A 224 -10.03 -6.76 -7.08
CA LEU A 224 -9.71 -7.49 -8.30
C LEU A 224 -9.05 -8.81 -7.90
N ALA A 225 -9.51 -9.90 -8.52
CA ALA A 225 -9.06 -11.24 -8.22
C ALA A 225 -7.70 -11.54 -8.87
N ASP A 226 -7.10 -12.66 -8.49
CA ASP A 226 -5.96 -13.20 -9.23
C ASP A 226 -6.39 -13.54 -10.68
N ALA A 227 -5.51 -13.26 -11.64
CA ALA A 227 -5.69 -13.37 -13.09
C ALA A 227 -6.62 -12.34 -13.76
N ASP A 228 -7.20 -11.40 -13.02
CA ASP A 228 -7.93 -10.27 -13.57
C ASP A 228 -6.98 -9.26 -14.25
N PHE A 229 -7.54 -8.34 -15.04
CA PHE A 229 -6.80 -7.18 -15.52
C PHE A 229 -7.60 -5.89 -15.53
N ILE A 230 -6.88 -4.79 -15.29
CA ILE A 230 -7.46 -3.46 -15.44
C ILE A 230 -7.40 -3.06 -16.91
N ARG A 231 -8.56 -2.77 -17.48
CA ARG A 231 -8.71 -2.28 -18.84
C ARG A 231 -9.28 -0.88 -18.85
N VAL A 232 -8.70 -0.03 -19.69
CA VAL A 232 -9.22 1.30 -20.00
C VAL A 232 -9.83 1.23 -21.39
N ARG A 233 -11.10 1.63 -21.51
CA ARG A 233 -11.77 1.84 -22.79
C ARG A 233 -11.97 3.34 -22.99
N MET A 234 -11.39 3.88 -24.05
CA MET A 234 -11.64 5.23 -24.49
C MET A 234 -12.55 5.19 -25.71
N THR A 235 -13.66 5.92 -25.68
CA THR A 235 -14.60 6.00 -26.82
C THR A 235 -14.60 7.43 -27.34
N ASN A 236 -14.39 7.55 -28.64
CA ASN A 236 -14.49 8.80 -29.37
C ASN A 236 -15.52 8.63 -30.49
N ASP A 237 -16.60 9.38 -30.40
CA ASP A 237 -17.67 9.43 -31.41
C ASP A 237 -17.50 10.63 -32.38
N SER A 238 -16.44 11.42 -32.25
CA SER A 238 -16.09 12.43 -33.25
C SER A 238 -15.47 11.77 -34.48
N ALA A 239 -15.95 12.16 -35.65
CA ALA A 239 -15.37 11.79 -36.93
C ALA A 239 -14.07 12.56 -37.27
N ALA A 240 -13.77 13.65 -36.56
CA ALA A 240 -12.64 14.53 -36.83
C ALA A 240 -11.41 14.22 -35.97
N ILE A 241 -11.57 13.48 -34.87
CA ILE A 241 -10.49 13.19 -33.94
C ILE A 241 -9.84 11.84 -34.28
N ASP A 242 -8.57 11.88 -34.71
CA ASP A 242 -7.71 10.70 -34.91
C ASP A 242 -6.29 10.98 -34.37
N THR A 243 -6.24 11.57 -33.17
CA THR A 243 -5.00 12.06 -32.56
C THR A 243 -4.89 11.65 -31.10
N ALA A 244 -3.65 11.60 -30.59
CA ALA A 244 -3.41 11.34 -29.17
C ALA A 244 -3.73 12.56 -28.32
N MET A 245 -4.26 12.32 -27.12
CA MET A 245 -4.35 13.35 -26.09
C MET A 245 -2.95 13.77 -25.68
N ALA A 246 -2.68 15.08 -25.71
CA ALA A 246 -1.36 15.57 -25.35
C ALA A 246 -1.08 15.27 -23.88
N GLY A 247 -0.02 14.51 -23.59
CA GLY A 247 0.37 14.15 -22.22
C GLY A 247 -0.64 13.29 -21.46
N GLY A 248 -1.51 12.54 -22.16
CA GLY A 248 -2.50 11.68 -21.54
C GLY A 248 -1.89 10.51 -20.76
N VAL A 249 -2.04 10.54 -19.45
CA VAL A 249 -1.58 9.49 -18.54
C VAL A 249 -2.71 9.12 -17.58
N LEU A 250 -2.96 7.83 -17.44
CA LEU A 250 -3.81 7.28 -16.38
C LEU A 250 -2.93 6.73 -15.27
N THR A 251 -3.27 7.05 -14.04
CA THR A 251 -2.60 6.58 -12.85
C THR A 251 -3.58 5.80 -11.98
N VAL A 252 -3.17 4.61 -11.57
CA VAL A 252 -3.95 3.72 -10.69
C VAL A 252 -3.17 3.50 -9.41
N GLU A 253 -3.81 3.76 -8.28
CA GLU A 253 -3.30 3.43 -6.95
C GLU A 253 -4.03 2.22 -6.39
N PHE A 254 -3.27 1.27 -5.85
CA PHE A 254 -3.79 0.03 -5.33
C PHE A 254 -3.03 -0.46 -4.10
N GLU A 255 -3.70 -1.29 -3.30
CA GLU A 255 -3.11 -2.02 -2.18
C GLU A 255 -3.14 -3.52 -2.50
N ILE A 256 -2.04 -4.22 -2.22
CA ILE A 256 -1.99 -5.68 -2.36
C ILE A 256 -2.75 -6.28 -1.18
N ILE A 257 -3.71 -7.14 -1.49
CA ILE A 257 -4.49 -7.83 -0.47
C ILE A 257 -3.74 -9.10 -0.06
N PRO A 258 -3.68 -9.38 1.24
CA PRO A 258 -3.18 -10.62 1.81
C PRO A 258 -3.72 -11.91 1.17
#